data_AF-A0A350PM25-F1
#
_entry.id   AF-A0A350PM25-F1
#
_cell.length_a   1.000
_cell.length_b   1.000
_cell.length_c   1.000
_cell.angle_alpha   90.00
_cell.angle_beta   90.00
_cell.angle_gamma   90.00
#
_symmetry.space_group_name_H-M   'P 1'
#
loop_
_entity.id
_entity.type
_entity.pdbx_description
1 polymer ?
#
loop_
_entity_poly.entity_id
_entity_poly.type
_entity_poly.pdbx_seq_one_letter_code
_entity_poly.pdbx_strand_id
1 'polypeptide(L)'
;MFDVPRGAGLLWDDIEYYGQGIISIPFHFEMEALADYYIFKSDWYSLDDELAKSICVSEYDNKHYFEAEEEFNLLIEGAISLTVDLSVADEEKNFKEEISKIIQTIKVEASEIDEISVIR
;
A
#
# COMPACT_ATOMS: atom_id res chain seq x y z
N MET A 1 -17.76 2.35 4.01
CA MET A 1 -16.85 2.77 5.10
C MET A 1 -15.47 2.45 4.58
N PHE A 2 -14.54 3.41 4.52
CA PHE A 2 -13.19 3.09 4.04
C PHE A 2 -12.53 2.18 5.08
N ASP A 3 -12.08 1.01 4.66
CA ASP A 3 -11.35 0.10 5.54
C ASP A 3 -10.06 0.77 5.98
N VAL A 4 -9.96 0.95 7.30
CA VAL A 4 -8.83 1.65 7.91
C VAL A 4 -7.67 0.67 7.95
N PRO A 5 -6.50 1.02 7.40
CA PRO A 5 -5.30 0.20 7.51
C PRO A 5 -5.04 -0.21 8.96
N ARG A 6 -4.78 -1.50 9.18
CA ARG A 6 -4.42 -2.08 10.48
C ARG A 6 -2.93 -2.40 10.48
N GLY A 7 -2.32 -2.36 11.66
CA GLY A 7 -0.92 -2.75 11.83
C GLY A 7 0.08 -1.92 11.03
N ALA A 8 -0.28 -0.69 10.62
CA ALA A 8 0.60 0.16 9.83
C ALA A 8 1.91 0.47 10.58
N GLY A 9 3.04 0.15 9.95
CA GLY A 9 4.37 0.29 10.54
C GLY A 9 5.41 0.75 9.51
N LEU A 10 6.49 1.33 10.02
CA LEU A 10 7.68 1.69 9.24
C LEU A 10 8.79 0.71 9.59
N LEU A 11 9.48 0.20 8.57
CA LEU A 11 10.61 -0.72 8.71
C LEU A 11 11.90 0.09 8.84
N TRP A 12 12.16 0.57 10.04
CA TRP A 12 13.28 1.49 10.32
C TRP A 12 14.66 0.88 10.06
N ASP A 13 14.78 -0.44 10.14
CA ASP A 13 16.05 -1.14 9.94
C ASP A 13 16.45 -1.21 8.44
N ASP A 14 15.48 -1.00 7.53
CA ASP A 14 15.65 -1.12 6.08
C ASP A 14 15.61 0.26 5.37
N ILE A 15 15.91 1.34 6.09
CA ILE A 15 15.95 2.69 5.52
C ILE A 15 17.14 2.83 4.57
N GLU A 16 16.88 3.33 3.36
CA GLU A 16 17.90 3.60 2.36
C GLU A 16 18.06 5.09 2.07
N TYR A 17 19.30 5.53 1.79
CA TYR A 17 19.60 6.89 1.37
C TYR A 17 20.12 6.89 -0.07
N TYR A 18 19.34 7.49 -0.98
CA TYR A 18 19.66 7.53 -2.41
C TYR A 18 20.50 8.74 -2.83
N GLY A 19 20.94 9.57 -1.88
CA GLY A 19 21.68 10.80 -2.18
C GLY A 19 20.76 12.00 -2.38
N GLN A 20 21.38 13.20 -2.44
CA GLN A 20 20.67 14.47 -2.68
C GLN A 20 19.51 14.76 -1.70
N GLY A 21 19.61 14.25 -0.47
CA GLY A 21 18.55 14.42 0.52
C GLY A 21 17.33 13.51 0.32
N ILE A 22 17.41 12.47 -0.52
CA ILE A 22 16.32 11.50 -0.70
C ILE A 22 16.56 10.30 0.22
N ILE A 23 15.63 10.06 1.13
CA ILE A 23 15.62 8.96 2.08
C ILE A 23 14.37 8.12 1.81
N SER A 24 14.53 6.83 1.57
CA SER A 24 13.43 5.89 1.43
C SER A 24 13.19 5.13 2.73
N ILE A 25 11.95 5.13 3.19
CA ILE A 25 11.51 4.44 4.39
C ILE A 25 10.48 3.39 3.96
N PRO A 26 10.81 2.09 4.03
CA PRO A 26 9.84 1.05 3.75
C PRO A 26 8.74 1.03 4.81
N PHE A 27 7.53 0.68 4.40
CA PHE A 27 6.36 0.56 5.25
C PHE A 27 5.61 -0.73 4.96
N HIS A 28 4.81 -1.15 5.93
CA HIS A 28 3.85 -2.24 5.75
C HIS A 28 2.52 -1.86 6.41
N PHE A 29 1.42 -2.37 5.89
CA PHE A 29 0.11 -2.34 6.56
C PHE A 29 -0.81 -3.44 6.05
N GLU A 30 -1.80 -3.78 6.86
CA GLU A 30 -2.86 -4.71 6.47
C GLU A 30 -4.14 -3.95 6.15
N MET A 31 -4.89 -4.37 5.13
CA MET A 31 -6.22 -3.82 4.86
C MET A 31 -7.18 -4.88 4.33
N GLU A 32 -8.46 -4.67 4.61
CA GLU A 32 -9.55 -5.38 3.95
C GLU A 32 -9.85 -4.69 2.62
N ALA A 33 -10.06 -5.46 1.55
CA ALA A 33 -10.40 -4.97 0.23
C ALA A 33 -11.51 -5.83 -0.39
N LEU A 34 -12.56 -5.18 -0.89
CA LEU A 34 -13.60 -5.82 -1.68
C LEU A 34 -13.19 -5.81 -3.15
N ALA A 35 -13.15 -6.99 -3.77
CA ALA A 35 -12.92 -7.10 -5.21
C ALA A 35 -14.24 -7.44 -5.93
N ASP A 36 -14.58 -6.60 -6.90
CA ASP A 36 -15.70 -6.81 -7.81
C ASP A 36 -15.16 -7.37 -9.14
N TYR A 37 -15.58 -8.58 -9.51
CA TYR A 37 -15.11 -9.24 -10.73
C TYR A 37 -16.20 -10.08 -11.40
N TYR A 38 -15.88 -10.61 -12.59
CA TYR A 38 -16.76 -11.53 -13.32
C TYR A 38 -16.17 -12.92 -13.32
N ILE A 39 -16.97 -13.91 -12.96
CA ILE A 39 -16.60 -15.32 -13.00
C ILE A 39 -17.45 -16.08 -14.01
N PHE A 40 -16.81 -16.95 -14.80
CA PHE A 40 -17.55 -17.84 -15.70
C PHE A 40 -18.42 -18.80 -14.91
N LYS A 41 -19.66 -19.02 -15.37
CA LYS A 41 -20.58 -19.95 -14.68
C LYS A 41 -20.02 -21.37 -14.60
N SER A 42 -19.29 -21.84 -15.63
CA SER A 42 -18.63 -23.14 -15.60
C SER A 42 -17.61 -23.27 -14.48
N ASP A 43 -16.86 -22.20 -14.24
CA ASP A 43 -15.76 -22.17 -13.29
C ASP A 43 -16.33 -22.05 -11.87
N TRP A 44 -17.39 -21.24 -11.69
CA TRP A 44 -18.18 -21.18 -10.46
C TRP A 44 -18.69 -22.56 -10.01
N TYR A 45 -19.31 -23.33 -10.92
CA TYR A 45 -19.80 -24.67 -10.58
C TYR A 45 -18.70 -25.71 -10.37
N SER A 46 -17.46 -25.38 -10.69
CA SER A 46 -16.29 -26.26 -10.52
C SER A 46 -15.40 -25.85 -9.34
N LEU A 47 -15.73 -24.73 -8.68
CA LEU A 47 -15.00 -24.26 -7.50
C LEU A 47 -15.23 -25.19 -6.31
N ASP A 48 -14.23 -25.26 -5.45
CA ASP A 48 -14.33 -25.98 -4.18
C ASP A 48 -15.36 -25.31 -3.26
N ASP A 49 -16.10 -26.12 -2.49
CA ASP A 49 -17.16 -25.64 -1.60
C ASP A 49 -16.65 -24.66 -0.52
N GLU A 50 -15.36 -24.72 -0.14
CA GLU A 50 -14.78 -23.75 0.80
C GLU A 50 -14.50 -22.40 0.14
N LEU A 51 -13.99 -22.39 -1.09
CA LEU A 51 -13.76 -21.17 -1.86
C LEU A 51 -15.08 -20.54 -2.32
N ALA A 52 -16.07 -21.34 -2.69
CA ALA A 52 -17.38 -20.83 -3.08
C ALA A 52 -18.11 -20.09 -1.94
N LYS A 53 -17.74 -20.34 -0.67
CA LYS A 53 -18.33 -19.62 0.48
C LYS A 53 -17.77 -18.22 0.69
N SER A 54 -16.57 -17.92 0.21
CA SER A 54 -15.98 -16.57 0.32
C SER A 54 -16.47 -15.62 -0.77
N ILE A 55 -17.11 -16.14 -1.81
CA ILE A 55 -17.51 -15.38 -3.00
C ILE A 55 -19.03 -15.22 -3.01
N CYS A 56 -19.49 -13.97 -3.07
CA CYS A 56 -20.90 -13.65 -3.27
C CYS A 56 -21.15 -13.48 -4.78
N VAL A 57 -22.02 -14.29 -5.37
CA VAL A 57 -22.37 -14.19 -6.80
C VAL A 57 -23.79 -13.69 -7.03
N SER A 58 -23.96 -12.85 -8.05
CA SER A 58 -25.25 -12.36 -8.53
C SER A 58 -25.41 -12.63 -10.04
N GLU A 59 -26.68 -12.72 -10.49
CA GLU A 59 -26.97 -12.90 -11.90
C GLU A 59 -26.65 -11.64 -12.69
N TYR A 60 -25.92 -11.82 -13.80
CA TYR A 60 -25.52 -10.74 -14.69
C TYR A 60 -26.21 -10.89 -16.06
N ASP A 61 -26.42 -9.79 -16.78
CA ASP A 61 -27.14 -9.77 -18.06
C ASP A 61 -26.52 -10.71 -19.12
N ASN A 62 -25.22 -11.02 -18.98
CA ASN A 62 -24.55 -12.03 -19.80
C ASN A 62 -24.79 -13.44 -19.25
N LYS A 63 -25.41 -14.30 -20.06
CA LYS A 63 -25.74 -15.69 -19.71
C LYS A 63 -24.56 -16.57 -19.31
N HIS A 64 -23.33 -16.16 -19.60
CA HIS A 64 -22.12 -16.96 -19.38
C HIS A 64 -21.34 -16.60 -18.12
N TYR A 65 -21.67 -15.49 -17.45
CA TYR A 65 -20.93 -14.99 -16.30
C TYR A 65 -21.86 -14.72 -15.11
N PHE A 66 -21.28 -14.79 -13.92
CA PHE A 66 -21.80 -14.14 -12.72
C PHE A 66 -20.99 -12.88 -12.44
N GLU A 67 -21.65 -11.87 -11.88
CA GLU A 67 -20.97 -10.82 -11.15
C GLU A 67 -20.65 -11.36 -9.76
N ALA A 68 -19.42 -11.13 -9.29
CA ALA A 68 -18.89 -11.71 -8.07
C ALA A 68 -18.25 -10.62 -7.21
N GLU A 69 -18.52 -10.67 -5.92
CA GLU A 69 -17.92 -9.84 -4.89
C GLU A 69 -17.19 -10.75 -3.89
N GLU A 70 -15.93 -10.45 -3.59
CA GLU A 70 -15.13 -11.21 -2.62
C GLU A 70 -14.30 -10.27 -1.75
N GLU A 71 -14.29 -10.52 -0.44
CA GLU A 71 -13.48 -9.79 0.52
C GLU A 71 -12.10 -10.44 0.70
N PHE A 72 -11.05 -9.64 0.54
CA PHE A 72 -9.66 -10.06 0.72
C PHE A 72 -9.01 -9.31 1.87
N ASN A 73 -8.28 -10.03 2.71
CA ASN A 73 -7.31 -9.43 3.62
C ASN A 73 -5.98 -9.30 2.88
N LEU A 74 -5.47 -8.09 2.75
CA LEU A 74 -4.25 -7.77 2.03
C LEU A 74 -3.16 -7.32 2.99
N LEU A 75 -1.93 -7.80 2.77
CA LEU A 75 -0.71 -7.19 3.29
C LEU A 75 -0.13 -6.33 2.17
N ILE A 76 0.07 -5.04 2.44
CA ILE A 76 0.66 -4.08 1.52
C ILE A 76 2.01 -3.65 2.05
N GLU A 77 3.03 -3.77 1.21
CA GLU A 77 4.39 -3.34 1.47
C GLU A 77 4.81 -2.35 0.38
N GLY A 78 5.56 -1.33 0.78
CA GLY A 78 6.01 -0.29 -0.14
C GLY A 78 7.00 0.66 0.50
N ALA A 79 7.32 1.75 -0.21
CA ALA A 79 8.29 2.73 0.23
C ALA A 79 7.74 4.16 0.23
N ILE A 80 8.04 4.90 1.30
CA ILE A 80 7.83 6.34 1.41
C ILE A 80 9.16 7.04 1.16
N SER A 81 9.20 7.97 0.20
CA SER A 81 10.35 8.86 0.04
C SER A 81 10.16 10.12 0.85
N LEU A 82 11.16 10.42 1.67
CA LEU A 82 11.40 11.70 2.27
C LEU A 82 12.43 12.44 1.42
N THR A 83 12.05 13.60 0.89
CA THR A 83 12.98 14.50 0.22
C THR A 83 13.29 15.68 1.14
N VAL A 84 14.56 15.88 1.44
CA VAL A 84 15.07 17.04 2.18
C VAL A 84 15.92 17.92 1.27
N ASP A 85 15.67 19.22 1.30
CA ASP A 85 16.51 20.17 0.59
C ASP A 85 17.75 20.48 1.46
N LEU A 86 18.92 19.96 1.06
CA LEU A 86 20.17 20.22 1.75
C LEU A 86 20.82 21.55 1.34
N SER A 87 20.35 22.21 0.28
CA SER A 87 20.93 23.46 -0.20
C SER A 87 20.60 24.67 0.69
N VAL A 88 19.59 24.54 1.55
CA VAL A 88 19.23 25.57 2.54
C VAL A 88 20.14 25.57 3.77
N ALA A 89 21.00 24.55 3.91
CA ALA A 89 21.96 24.44 5.00
C ALA A 89 23.23 25.25 4.69
N ASP A 90 23.57 26.18 5.57
CA ASP A 90 24.79 27.00 5.48
C ASP A 90 25.90 26.41 6.39
N GLU A 91 27.00 25.95 5.80
CA GLU A 91 28.08 25.21 6.50
C GLU A 91 28.76 26.02 7.62
N GLU A 92 28.68 27.35 7.56
CA GLU A 92 29.32 28.25 8.54
C GLU A 92 28.44 28.59 9.75
N LYS A 93 27.18 28.11 9.78
CA LYS A 93 26.19 28.46 10.81
C LYS A 93 25.94 27.36 11.84
N ASN A 94 25.25 27.75 12.91
CA ASN A 94 24.93 26.84 14.00
C ASN A 94 24.03 25.69 13.52
N PHE A 95 24.52 24.47 13.68
CA PHE A 95 23.83 23.22 13.32
C PHE A 95 22.34 23.17 13.75
N LYS A 96 22.00 23.71 14.93
CA LYS A 96 20.60 23.73 15.40
C LYS A 96 19.68 24.62 14.54
N GLU A 97 20.17 25.78 14.13
CA GLU A 97 19.38 26.70 13.29
C GLU A 97 19.21 26.12 11.89
N GLU A 98 20.24 25.45 11.36
CA GLU A 98 20.19 24.80 10.05
C GLU A 98 19.24 23.59 10.02
N ILE A 99 19.27 22.72 11.02
CA ILE A 99 18.31 21.59 11.15
C ILE A 99 16.86 22.10 11.11
N SER A 100 16.57 23.22 11.78
CA SER A 100 15.22 23.78 11.82
C SER A 100 14.72 24.22 10.43
N LYS A 101 15.62 24.74 9.58
CA LYS A 101 15.30 25.11 8.20
C LYS A 101 15.10 23.88 7.34
N ILE A 102 15.96 22.86 7.47
CA ILE A 102 15.86 21.61 6.71
C ILE A 102 14.55 20.87 7.05
N ILE A 103 14.15 20.83 8.33
CA ILE A 103 12.89 20.19 8.74
C ILE A 103 11.67 20.85 8.06
N GLN A 104 11.73 22.16 7.81
CA GLN A 104 10.66 22.89 7.11
C GLN A 104 10.59 22.59 5.61
N THR A 105 11.63 21.99 5.01
CA THR A 105 11.65 21.63 3.58
C THR A 105 11.31 20.17 3.33
N ILE A 106 11.10 19.35 4.38
CA ILE A 106 10.76 17.93 4.25
C ILE A 106 9.48 17.78 3.42
N LYS A 107 9.59 17.04 2.32
CA LYS A 107 8.45 16.54 1.56
C LYS A 107 8.35 15.04 1.75
N VAL A 108 7.14 14.57 2.01
CA VAL A 108 6.84 13.15 2.23
C VAL A 108 5.90 12.68 1.13
N GLU A 109 6.31 11.68 0.38
CA GLU A 109 5.53 11.13 -0.72
C GLU A 109 5.59 9.59 -0.67
N ALA A 110 4.43 8.93 -0.75
CA ALA A 110 4.40 7.50 -1.03
C ALA A 110 4.96 7.29 -2.45
N SER A 111 6.08 6.60 -2.54
CA SER A 111 6.84 6.51 -3.79
C SER A 111 6.39 5.33 -4.60
N GLU A 112 6.21 4.19 -3.95
CA GLU A 112 5.83 2.94 -4.60
C GLU A 112 5.12 1.98 -3.63
N ILE A 113 4.31 1.11 -4.22
CA ILE A 113 3.83 -0.12 -3.60
C ILE A 113 4.65 -1.22 -4.25
N ASP A 114 5.41 -1.93 -3.43
CA ASP A 114 6.34 -2.97 -3.89
C ASP A 114 5.61 -4.31 -4.01
N GLU A 115 4.79 -4.64 -3.02
CA GLU A 115 4.10 -5.92 -2.95
C GLU A 115 2.69 -5.77 -2.36
N ILE A 116 1.76 -6.54 -2.93
CA ILE A 116 0.43 -6.77 -2.38
C ILE A 116 0.23 -8.27 -2.32
N SER A 117 0.01 -8.82 -1.12
CA SER A 117 -0.20 -10.24 -0.91
C SER A 117 -1.50 -10.52 -0.16
N VAL A 118 -2.15 -11.64 -0.45
CA VAL A 118 -3.38 -12.06 0.25
C VAL A 118 -3.01 -12.83 1.50
N ILE A 119 -3.55 -12.38 2.64
CA ILE A 119 -3.44 -13.05 3.93
C ILE A 119 -4.63 -14.02 4.05
N ARG A 120 -4.35 -15.32 4.20
CA ARG A 120 -5.36 -16.39 4.37
C ARG A 120 -5.34 -16.95 5.78
#